data_AF-A0AAJ4TSR4-F1
#
_entry.id   AF-A0AAJ4TSR4-F1
#
_cell.length_a   1.000
_cell.length_b   1.000
_cell.length_c   1.000
_cell.angle_alpha   90.00
_cell.angle_beta   90.00
_cell.angle_gamma   90.00
#
_symmetry.space_group_name_H-M   'P 1'
#
loop_
_entity.id
_entity.type
_entity.pdbx_description
1 polymer ?
#
loop_
_entity_poly.entity_id
_entity_poly.type
_entity_poly.pdbx_seq_one_letter_code
_entity_poly.pdbx_strand_id
1 'polypeptide(L)'
;MKNRILITLLMSLAISGCQKQQAESAAEADANIKVQFEQSDNQLSAYLDKLDSSTISLEERTRILCEQYPKEYKNNYMPALLKLAPKEYTEKELLTDLDNALNFYKLKANIQC
;
A
#
# COMPACT_ATOMS: atom_id res chain seq x y z
N MET A 1 -46.68 50.10 17.78
CA MET A 1 -45.38 49.98 18.48
C MET A 1 -45.51 48.79 19.42
N LYS A 2 -44.70 47.73 19.46
CA LYS A 2 -43.34 47.50 18.97
C LYS A 2 -43.22 45.96 18.89
N ASN A 3 -43.17 45.41 17.67
CA ASN A 3 -42.56 44.10 17.44
C ASN A 3 -41.13 44.17 17.99
N ARG A 4 -40.69 43.13 18.70
CA ARG A 4 -39.34 42.54 18.64
C ARG A 4 -39.14 41.62 19.84
N ILE A 5 -38.36 40.58 19.61
CA ILE A 5 -37.84 39.61 20.60
C ILE A 5 -38.75 38.40 20.82
N LEU A 6 -38.81 37.51 19.83
CA LEU A 6 -38.87 36.07 20.12
C LEU A 6 -38.37 35.22 18.93
N ILE A 7 -37.18 35.52 18.40
CA ILE A 7 -36.50 34.63 17.43
C ILE A 7 -35.01 34.65 17.76
N THR A 8 -34.61 33.97 18.82
CA THR A 8 -33.20 33.61 19.08
C THR A 8 -33.17 32.34 19.93
N LEU A 9 -33.64 31.22 19.39
CA LEU A 9 -33.30 29.90 19.94
C LEU A 9 -33.40 28.83 18.86
N LEU A 10 -32.65 28.99 17.77
CA LEU A 10 -32.58 27.98 16.71
C LEU A 10 -31.27 28.08 15.93
N MET A 11 -30.13 28.17 16.62
CA MET A 11 -28.81 28.03 15.99
C MET A 11 -27.74 27.65 17.02
N SER A 12 -27.79 26.43 17.52
CA SER A 12 -26.68 25.87 18.31
C SER A 12 -26.52 24.35 18.16
N LEU A 13 -26.95 23.76 17.05
CA LEU A 13 -26.85 22.32 16.82
C LEU A 13 -26.05 21.91 15.57
N ALA A 14 -25.33 22.83 14.91
CA ALA A 14 -24.66 22.55 13.63
C ALA A 14 -23.12 22.49 13.69
N ILE A 15 -22.50 22.15 14.83
CA ILE A 15 -21.01 22.14 14.93
C ILE A 15 -20.41 20.76 15.28
N SER A 16 -21.20 19.77 15.71
CA SER A 16 -20.66 18.42 16.01
C SER A 16 -20.60 17.47 14.81
N GLY A 17 -20.99 17.90 13.60
CA GLY A 17 -21.08 17.02 12.42
C GLY A 17 -19.81 16.86 11.58
N CYS A 18 -18.87 17.82 11.58
CA CYS A 18 -17.70 17.76 10.68
C CYS A 18 -16.54 16.89 11.21
N GLN A 19 -16.38 16.76 12.53
CA GLN A 19 -15.29 15.95 13.09
C GLN A 19 -15.51 14.44 12.91
N LYS A 20 -16.77 13.97 12.97
CA LYS A 20 -17.09 12.55 12.81
C LYS A 20 -16.86 12.06 11.38
N GLN A 21 -17.27 12.83 10.38
CA GLN A 21 -17.13 12.46 8.97
C GLN A 21 -15.67 12.49 8.50
N GLN A 22 -14.83 13.39 9.03
CA GLN A 22 -13.40 13.41 8.73
C GLN A 22 -12.67 12.22 9.36
N ALA A 23 -13.00 11.86 10.60
CA ALA A 23 -12.43 10.68 11.27
C ALA A 23 -12.84 9.36 10.59
N GLU A 24 -14.11 9.24 10.19
CA GLU A 24 -14.60 8.08 9.42
C GLU A 24 -13.89 7.97 8.06
N SER A 25 -13.74 9.08 7.34
CA SER A 25 -13.02 9.08 6.05
C SER A 25 -11.53 8.72 6.16
N ALA A 26 -10.87 9.11 7.25
CA ALA A 26 -9.47 8.75 7.50
C ALA A 26 -9.34 7.27 7.85
N ALA A 27 -10.22 6.74 8.69
CA ALA A 27 -10.24 5.33 9.04
C ALA A 27 -10.54 4.43 7.82
N GLU A 28 -11.44 4.85 6.94
CA GLU A 28 -11.71 4.15 5.67
C GLU A 28 -10.52 4.20 4.70
N ALA A 29 -9.82 5.34 4.63
CA ALA A 29 -8.61 5.45 3.82
C ALA A 29 -7.50 4.52 4.33
N ASP A 30 -7.27 4.48 5.64
CA ASP A 30 -6.28 3.58 6.26
C ASP A 30 -6.63 2.11 6.04
N ALA A 31 -7.91 1.75 6.15
CA ALA A 31 -8.39 0.40 5.85
C ALA A 31 -8.15 0.01 4.39
N ASN A 32 -8.42 0.91 3.44
CA ASN A 32 -8.18 0.67 2.02
C ASN A 32 -6.69 0.49 1.71
N ILE A 33 -5.82 1.29 2.33
CA ILE A 33 -4.37 1.16 2.17
C ILE A 33 -3.90 -0.19 2.74
N LYS A 34 -4.43 -0.63 3.89
CA LYS A 34 -4.11 -1.93 4.47
C LYS A 34 -4.53 -3.09 3.57
N VAL A 35 -5.72 -3.03 2.98
CA VAL A 35 -6.17 -4.05 2.01
C VAL A 35 -5.26 -4.05 0.77
N GLN A 36 -4.90 -2.89 0.22
CA GLN A 36 -3.97 -2.81 -0.91
C GLN A 36 -2.61 -3.43 -0.57
N PHE A 37 -2.08 -3.13 0.61
CA PHE A 37 -0.83 -3.70 1.11
C PHE A 37 -0.92 -5.24 1.19
N GLU A 38 -1.95 -5.77 1.86
CA GLU A 38 -2.14 -7.22 2.02
C GLU A 38 -2.32 -7.94 0.68
N GLN A 39 -3.03 -7.33 -0.28
CA GLN A 39 -3.18 -7.89 -1.63
C GLN A 39 -1.83 -7.97 -2.35
N SER A 40 -1.04 -6.90 -2.28
CA SER A 40 0.28 -6.86 -2.91
C SER A 40 1.26 -7.82 -2.24
N ASP A 41 1.26 -7.89 -0.90
CA ASP A 41 2.08 -8.81 -0.11
C ASP A 41 1.81 -10.28 -0.44
N ASN A 42 0.53 -10.65 -0.56
CA ASN A 42 0.12 -11.98 -0.99
C ASN A 42 0.58 -12.29 -2.42
N GLN A 43 0.48 -11.31 -3.33
CA GLN A 43 0.91 -11.47 -4.72
C GLN A 43 2.43 -11.65 -4.84
N LEU A 44 3.21 -10.88 -4.07
CA LEU A 44 4.66 -11.00 -3.99
C LEU A 44 5.07 -12.34 -3.37
N SER A 45 4.39 -12.79 -2.31
CA SER A 45 4.62 -14.10 -1.69
C SER A 45 4.40 -15.24 -2.68
N ALA A 46 3.30 -15.19 -3.46
CA ALA A 46 3.03 -16.17 -4.50
C ALA A 46 4.10 -16.19 -5.62
N TYR A 47 4.73 -15.06 -5.92
CA TYR A 47 5.88 -15.03 -6.83
C TYR A 47 7.11 -15.70 -6.23
N LEU A 48 7.39 -15.50 -4.94
CA LEU A 48 8.51 -16.18 -4.27
C LEU A 48 8.30 -17.70 -4.27
N ASP A 49 7.09 -18.18 -3.95
CA ASP A 49 6.75 -19.61 -4.01
C ASP A 49 7.04 -20.22 -5.39
N LYS A 50 6.72 -19.48 -6.46
CA LYS A 50 7.05 -19.89 -7.83
C LYS A 50 8.55 -19.89 -8.09
N LEU A 51 9.28 -18.88 -7.62
CA LEU A 51 10.73 -18.78 -7.80
C LEU A 51 11.49 -19.90 -7.06
N ASP A 52 10.95 -20.36 -5.94
CA ASP A 52 11.51 -21.47 -5.15
C ASP A 52 11.07 -22.86 -5.64
N SER A 53 10.04 -22.92 -6.50
CA SER A 53 9.64 -24.16 -7.16
C SER A 53 10.72 -24.71 -8.10
N SER A 54 10.88 -26.04 -8.10
CA SER A 54 11.74 -26.77 -9.03
C SER A 54 11.14 -26.93 -10.43
N THR A 55 9.84 -26.63 -10.61
CA THR A 55 9.11 -26.87 -11.85
C THR A 55 8.85 -25.61 -12.68
N ILE A 56 9.20 -24.43 -12.17
CA ILE A 56 9.05 -23.16 -12.91
C ILE A 56 9.93 -23.15 -14.17
N SER A 57 9.39 -22.67 -15.29
CA SER A 57 10.16 -22.50 -16.53
C SER A 57 11.15 -21.33 -16.42
N LEU A 58 12.21 -21.34 -17.23
CA LEU A 58 13.15 -20.21 -17.30
C LEU A 58 12.46 -18.92 -17.75
N GLU A 59 11.50 -19.02 -18.68
CA GLU A 59 10.73 -17.88 -19.17
C GLU A 59 9.88 -17.24 -18.05
N GLU A 60 9.10 -18.06 -17.32
CA GLU A 60 8.28 -17.55 -16.21
C GLU A 60 9.16 -16.99 -15.09
N ARG A 61 10.27 -17.67 -14.77
CA ARG A 61 11.26 -17.18 -13.79
C ARG A 61 11.81 -15.82 -14.19
N THR A 62 12.20 -15.65 -15.46
CA THR A 62 12.72 -14.37 -15.98
C THR A 62 11.66 -13.29 -15.89
N ARG A 63 10.42 -13.59 -16.31
CA ARG A 63 9.31 -12.63 -16.26
C ARG A 63 8.98 -12.18 -14.84
N ILE A 64 8.98 -13.10 -13.86
CA ILE A 64 8.77 -12.76 -12.45
C ILE A 64 9.89 -11.83 -11.96
N LEU A 65 11.16 -12.19 -12.19
CA LEU A 65 12.31 -11.44 -11.65
C LEU A 65 12.55 -10.09 -12.31
N CYS A 66 12.29 -9.99 -13.61
CA CYS A 66 12.62 -8.80 -14.39
C CYS A 66 11.45 -7.82 -14.52
N GLU A 67 10.21 -8.30 -14.41
CA GLU A 67 9.03 -7.47 -14.69
C GLU A 67 8.02 -7.50 -13.55
N GLN A 68 7.47 -8.67 -13.23
CA GLN A 68 6.25 -8.75 -12.40
C GLN A 68 6.53 -8.40 -10.95
N TYR A 69 7.56 -9.00 -10.34
CA TYR A 69 7.91 -8.75 -8.95
C TYR A 69 8.36 -7.30 -8.72
N PRO A 70 9.32 -6.73 -9.48
CA PRO A 70 9.69 -5.32 -9.30
C PRO A 70 8.52 -4.36 -9.50
N LYS A 71 7.63 -4.64 -10.47
CA LYS A 71 6.49 -3.78 -10.78
C LYS A 71 5.45 -3.79 -9.66
N GLU A 72 5.09 -4.98 -9.17
CA GLU A 72 4.13 -5.11 -8.06
C GLU A 72 4.67 -4.45 -6.79
N TYR A 73 5.96 -4.70 -6.49
CA TYR A 73 6.62 -4.11 -5.33
C TYR A 73 6.62 -2.58 -5.38
N LYS A 74 7.08 -1.99 -6.50
CA LYS A 74 7.25 -0.54 -6.62
C LYS A 74 5.92 0.22 -6.74
N ASN A 75 4.91 -0.37 -7.37
CA ASN A 75 3.67 0.34 -7.66
C ASN A 75 2.60 0.17 -6.58
N ASN A 76 2.60 -0.95 -5.87
CA ASN A 76 1.53 -1.29 -4.92
C ASN A 76 2.08 -1.48 -3.50
N TYR A 77 3.02 -2.40 -3.31
CA TYR A 77 3.51 -2.77 -1.98
C TYR A 77 4.20 -1.60 -1.27
N MET A 78 5.28 -1.08 -1.87
CA MET A 78 6.12 -0.05 -1.27
C MET A 78 5.35 1.24 -0.97
N PRO A 79 4.54 1.79 -1.90
CA PRO A 79 3.74 2.98 -1.59
C PRO A 79 2.70 2.76 -0.50
N ALA A 80 2.11 1.57 -0.39
CA ALA A 80 1.16 1.25 0.67
C ALA A 80 1.87 1.12 2.03
N LEU A 81 3.01 0.43 2.07
CA LEU A 81 3.83 0.28 3.28
C LEU A 81 4.32 1.63 3.81
N LEU A 82 4.81 2.51 2.93
CA LEU A 82 5.26 3.86 3.30
C LEU A 82 4.12 4.72 3.87
N LYS A 83 2.87 4.48 3.50
CA LYS A 83 1.71 5.16 4.11
C LYS A 83 1.32 4.57 5.46
N LEU A 84 1.40 3.25 5.61
CA LEU A 84 1.04 2.55 6.85
C LEU A 84 2.07 2.74 7.95
N ALA A 85 3.36 2.79 7.59
CA ALA A 85 4.48 2.86 8.53
C ALA A 85 5.54 3.91 8.10
N PRO A 86 5.16 5.20 7.93
CA PRO A 86 6.01 6.25 7.35
C PRO A 86 7.26 6.61 8.17
N LYS A 87 7.35 6.13 9.43
CA LYS A 87 8.49 6.36 10.32
C LYS A 87 9.43 5.16 10.41
N GLU A 88 9.00 4.00 9.92
CA GLU A 88 9.75 2.75 10.00
C GLU A 88 10.52 2.45 8.71
N TYR A 89 10.03 2.95 7.57
CA TYR A 89 10.62 2.66 6.27
C TYR A 89 10.88 3.92 5.46
N THR A 90 11.97 3.88 4.69
CA THR A 90 12.21 4.84 3.61
C THR A 90 12.16 4.15 2.25
N GLU A 91 11.81 4.90 1.20
CA GLU A 91 11.82 4.38 -0.17
C GLU A 91 13.19 3.82 -0.56
N LYS A 92 14.27 4.49 -0.15
CA LYS A 92 15.64 4.06 -0.45
C LYS A 92 15.98 2.69 0.17
N GLU A 93 15.63 2.48 1.42
CA GLU A 93 15.85 1.20 2.11
C GLU A 93 15.06 0.09 1.43
N LEU A 94 13.77 0.32 1.16
CA LEU A 94 12.91 -0.66 0.50
C LEU A 94 13.37 -1.01 -0.92
N LEU A 95 13.86 -0.04 -1.70
CA LEU A 95 14.45 -0.30 -3.02
C LEU A 95 15.76 -1.09 -2.92
N THR A 96 16.57 -0.83 -1.90
CA THR A 96 17.81 -1.59 -1.65
C THR A 96 17.49 -3.03 -1.29
N ASP A 97 16.48 -3.25 -0.44
CA ASP A 97 16.01 -4.59 -0.04
C ASP A 97 15.45 -5.36 -1.24
N LEU A 98 14.66 -4.70 -2.09
CA LEU A 98 14.17 -5.27 -3.34
C LEU A 98 15.32 -5.73 -4.24
N ASP A 99 16.31 -4.88 -4.46
CA ASP A 99 17.45 -5.21 -5.32
C ASP A 99 18.26 -6.38 -4.76
N ASN A 100 18.50 -6.40 -3.45
CA ASN A 100 19.18 -7.51 -2.76
C ASN A 100 18.42 -8.83 -2.91
N ALA A 101 17.11 -8.82 -2.64
CA ALA A 101 16.26 -9.99 -2.76
C ALA A 101 16.23 -10.54 -4.19
N LEU A 102 16.04 -9.68 -5.19
CA LEU A 102 15.99 -10.09 -6.58
C LEU A 102 17.35 -10.55 -7.11
N ASN A 103 18.45 -9.92 -6.69
CA ASN A 103 19.79 -10.32 -7.10
C ASN A 103 20.13 -11.74 -6.65
N PHE A 104 19.71 -12.16 -5.45
CA PHE A 104 19.87 -13.54 -5.00
C PHE A 104 19.28 -14.56 -6.00
N TYR A 105 18.05 -14.34 -6.44
CA TYR A 105 17.38 -15.23 -7.39
C TYR A 105 17.97 -15.13 -8.80
N LYS A 106 18.30 -13.93 -9.28
CA LYS A 106 18.90 -13.72 -10.61
C LYS A 106 20.25 -14.41 -10.73
N LEU A 107 21.12 -14.26 -9.72
CA LEU A 107 22.44 -14.90 -9.70
C LEU A 107 22.33 -16.43 -9.67
N LYS A 108 21.44 -16.98 -8.83
CA LYS A 108 21.20 -18.43 -8.75
C LYS A 108 20.74 -19.03 -10.08
N ALA A 109 19.99 -18.27 -10.86
CA ALA A 109 19.44 -18.72 -12.14
C ALA A 109 20.24 -18.26 -13.37
N ASN A 110 21.34 -17.52 -13.19
CA ASN A 110 22.10 -16.87 -14.26
C ASN A 110 21.23 -16.02 -15.21
N ILE A 111 20.28 -15.26 -14.64
CA ILE A 111 19.36 -14.39 -15.37
C ILE A 111 19.90 -12.96 -15.36
N GLN A 112 19.83 -12.29 -16.52
CA GLN A 112 20.05 -10.86 -16.67
C GLN A 112 18.74 -10.20 -17.08
N CYS A 113 18.40 -9.14 -16.35
CA CYS A 113 17.41 -8.14 -16.71
C CYS A 113 18.20 -6.88 -17.12
#